data_AF-A0A430AHA4-F1
#
_entry.id   AF-A0A430AHA4-F1
#
_cell.length_a   1.000
_cell.length_b   1.000
_cell.length_c   1.000
_cell.angle_alpha   90.00
_cell.angle_beta   90.00
_cell.angle_gamma   90.00
#
_symmetry.space_group_name_H-M   'P 1'
#
loop_
_entity.id
_entity.type
_entity.pdbx_description
1 polymer ?
#
loop_
_entity_poly.entity_id
_entity_poly.type
_entity_poly.pdbx_seq_one_letter_code
_entity_poly.pdbx_strand_id
1 'polypeptide(L)'
;MKARFNFMTRPGYKKVIQDYQNGVKSIISKNKMSVKDEVIDEEVKEIINNTHSSMQQFVKSERKRINKDMATLRSSYKRSKSVYSNPQEEILRRQDFDLELYTMSDNDIERFLSDKERTPSEYELRKIASRNNLSSEIQVRVTKKLNILKRPYEQDGHYQELSKALQEIELIDKPLSRDLMMYFPKGDNQVSNVSLRSLNLIQNKPHELGKEAERVNEALNFLSEVETGEIPVKERTQLSSVVEKENKLKYDDFDLRAIRGTKEFDIRDRFTYLKERYNDKSSDRFDIMKDDYNIEEHLNYLEQQHDKRMANDSAFKEQYEAASNKETEE
;
A
#
# COMPACT_ATOMS: atom_id res chain seq x y z
N MET A 1 -6.55 7.39 18.33
CA MET A 1 -7.95 6.92 18.25
C MET A 1 -7.96 5.55 17.56
N LYS A 2 -8.21 4.46 18.30
CA LYS A 2 -8.35 3.06 17.83
C LYS A 2 -9.74 2.58 18.31
N ALA A 3 -10.61 1.88 17.59
CA ALA A 3 -10.61 1.29 16.27
C ALA A 3 -11.92 1.71 15.57
N ARG A 4 -11.83 2.34 14.40
CA ARG A 4 -12.96 2.51 13.49
C ARG A 4 -12.93 1.34 12.53
N PHE A 5 -14.03 0.60 12.36
CA PHE A 5 -14.13 -0.32 11.24
C PHE A 5 -13.96 0.49 9.95
N ASN A 6 -12.88 0.23 9.23
CA ASN A 6 -12.40 1.08 8.13
C ASN A 6 -13.34 1.02 6.91
N PHE A 7 -14.17 -0.03 6.82
CA PHE A 7 -15.12 -0.18 5.72
C PHE A 7 -16.29 0.80 5.78
N MET A 8 -16.73 1.23 6.98
CA MET A 8 -17.94 2.05 7.13
C MET A 8 -17.78 3.44 6.51
N THR A 9 -16.55 3.95 6.46
CA THR A 9 -16.21 5.25 5.86
C THR A 9 -15.96 5.15 4.36
N ARG A 10 -16.14 3.99 3.72
CA ARG A 10 -15.85 3.82 2.29
C ARG A 10 -17.02 4.34 1.44
N PRO A 11 -16.75 5.02 0.31
CA PRO A 11 -17.80 5.52 -0.58
C PRO A 11 -18.78 4.45 -1.05
N GLY A 12 -18.27 3.23 -1.30
CA GLY A 12 -19.10 2.09 -1.69
C GLY A 12 -20.11 1.68 -0.62
N TYR A 13 -19.74 1.75 0.66
CA TYR A 13 -20.65 1.44 1.78
C TYR A 13 -21.65 2.56 2.03
N LYS A 14 -21.22 3.82 1.92
CA LYS A 14 -22.08 5.01 1.98
C LYS A 14 -23.22 4.94 0.95
N LYS A 15 -22.93 4.47 -0.27
CA LYS A 15 -23.94 4.24 -1.30
C LYS A 15 -25.01 3.23 -0.88
N VAL A 16 -24.61 2.13 -0.24
CA VAL A 16 -25.57 1.12 0.28
C VAL A 16 -26.56 1.75 1.27
N ILE A 17 -26.05 2.56 2.19
CA ILE A 17 -26.88 3.27 3.19
C ILE A 17 -27.81 4.27 2.51
N GLN A 18 -27.32 4.98 1.49
CA GLN A 18 -28.12 5.96 0.74
C GLN A 18 -29.25 5.30 -0.05
N ASP A 19 -28.98 4.18 -0.70
CA ASP A 19 -29.99 3.42 -1.44
C ASP A 19 -31.09 2.90 -0.48
N TYR A 20 -30.71 2.39 0.69
CA TYR A 20 -31.67 2.00 1.73
C TYR A 20 -32.51 3.18 2.22
N GLN A 21 -31.89 4.34 2.47
CA GLN A 21 -32.61 5.56 2.89
C GLN A 21 -33.67 5.98 1.87
N ASN A 22 -33.32 5.96 0.58
CA ASN A 22 -34.24 6.30 -0.50
C ASN A 22 -35.43 5.34 -0.54
N GLY A 23 -35.18 4.04 -0.31
CA GLY A 23 -36.23 3.04 -0.15
C GLY A 23 -37.19 3.35 1.01
N VAL A 24 -36.66 3.66 2.21
CA VAL A 24 -37.48 4.02 3.37
C VAL A 24 -38.33 5.29 3.09
N LYS A 25 -37.74 6.30 2.44
CA LYS A 25 -38.48 7.51 2.03
C LYS A 25 -39.59 7.21 1.03
N SER A 26 -39.37 6.27 0.11
CA SER A 26 -40.39 5.80 -0.84
C SER A 26 -41.58 5.16 -0.10
N ILE A 27 -41.31 4.26 0.86
CA ILE A 27 -42.36 3.64 1.69
C ILE A 27 -43.16 4.69 2.47
N ILE A 28 -42.48 5.69 3.06
CA ILE A 28 -43.15 6.80 3.75
C ILE A 28 -44.08 7.56 2.80
N SER A 29 -43.64 7.82 1.57
CA SER A 29 -44.47 8.49 0.55
C SER A 29 -45.69 7.67 0.16
N LYS A 30 -45.53 6.36 -0.06
CA LYS A 30 -46.64 5.48 -0.41
C LYS A 30 -47.67 5.33 0.71
N ASN A 31 -47.21 5.26 1.96
CA ASN A 31 -48.10 5.29 3.13
C ASN A 31 -48.93 6.58 3.19
N LYS A 32 -48.32 7.75 2.91
CA LYS A 32 -49.05 9.03 2.83
C LYS A 32 -50.11 9.07 1.72
N MET A 33 -49.85 8.35 0.63
CA MET A 33 -50.76 8.25 -0.52
C MET A 33 -51.86 7.19 -0.34
N SER A 34 -51.92 6.50 0.82
CA SER A 34 -52.87 5.42 1.08
C SER A 34 -52.83 4.31 0.00
N VAL A 35 -51.61 3.99 -0.47
CA VAL A 35 -51.37 2.87 -1.39
C VAL A 35 -51.70 1.56 -0.68
N LYS A 36 -52.17 0.55 -1.44
CA LYS A 36 -52.50 -0.78 -0.89
C LYS A 36 -51.29 -1.45 -0.23
N ASP A 37 -51.55 -2.15 0.86
CA ASP A 37 -50.52 -2.85 1.66
C ASP A 37 -49.72 -3.86 0.83
N GLU A 38 -50.32 -4.55 -0.14
CA GLU A 38 -49.59 -5.53 -0.95
C GLU A 38 -48.46 -4.89 -1.78
N VAL A 39 -48.67 -3.65 -2.25
CA VAL A 39 -47.66 -2.89 -3.02
C VAL A 39 -46.53 -2.42 -2.10
N ILE A 40 -46.85 -2.13 -0.83
CA ILE A 40 -45.85 -1.76 0.19
C ILE A 40 -45.02 -2.99 0.56
N ASP A 41 -45.65 -4.15 0.74
CA ASP A 41 -44.98 -5.43 1.03
C ASP A 41 -44.00 -5.84 -0.07
N GLU A 42 -44.38 -5.66 -1.34
CA GLU A 42 -43.51 -5.93 -2.49
C GLU A 42 -42.29 -5.01 -2.50
N GLU A 43 -42.49 -3.71 -2.28
CA GLU A 43 -41.39 -2.74 -2.24
C GLU A 43 -40.46 -2.97 -1.04
N VAL A 44 -40.98 -3.33 0.12
CA VAL A 44 -40.16 -3.67 1.30
C VAL A 44 -39.26 -4.87 1.00
N LYS A 45 -39.80 -5.93 0.39
CA LYS A 45 -39.02 -7.08 -0.06
C LYS A 45 -37.96 -6.67 -1.08
N GLU A 46 -38.30 -5.80 -2.02
CA GLU A 46 -37.38 -5.30 -3.03
C GLU A 46 -36.23 -4.51 -2.39
N ILE A 47 -36.53 -3.58 -1.47
CA ILE A 47 -35.53 -2.78 -0.75
C ILE A 47 -34.56 -3.68 0.03
N ILE A 48 -35.07 -4.67 0.76
CA ILE A 48 -34.23 -5.61 1.52
C ILE A 48 -33.32 -6.39 0.57
N ASN A 49 -33.86 -6.94 -0.52
CA ASN A 49 -33.10 -7.71 -1.50
C ASN A 49 -32.04 -6.86 -2.24
N ASN A 50 -32.39 -5.63 -2.61
CA ASN A 50 -31.47 -4.69 -3.25
C ASN A 50 -30.35 -4.29 -2.29
N THR A 51 -30.67 -4.03 -1.02
CA THR A 51 -29.67 -3.69 0.01
C THR A 51 -28.70 -4.84 0.25
N HIS A 52 -29.21 -6.07 0.35
CA HIS A 52 -28.37 -7.27 0.43
C HIS A 52 -27.44 -7.42 -0.77
N SER A 53 -27.97 -7.22 -1.98
CA SER A 53 -27.21 -7.33 -3.23
C SER A 53 -26.11 -6.28 -3.30
N SER A 54 -26.42 -5.03 -2.96
CA SER A 54 -25.45 -3.93 -2.90
C SER A 54 -24.36 -4.18 -1.85
N MET A 55 -24.72 -4.73 -0.68
CA MET A 55 -23.77 -5.12 0.36
C MET A 55 -22.81 -6.20 -0.13
N GLN A 56 -23.32 -7.23 -0.81
CA GLN A 56 -22.49 -8.30 -1.38
C GLN A 56 -21.55 -7.77 -2.47
N GLN A 57 -22.04 -6.88 -3.33
CA GLN A 57 -21.21 -6.25 -4.35
C GLN A 57 -20.09 -5.40 -3.73
N PHE A 58 -20.39 -4.64 -2.68
CA PHE A 58 -19.40 -3.89 -1.92
C PHE A 58 -18.34 -4.80 -1.29
N VAL A 59 -18.76 -5.85 -0.58
CA VAL A 59 -17.83 -6.81 0.04
C VAL A 59 -16.92 -7.45 -1.02
N LYS A 60 -17.50 -7.86 -2.17
CA LYS A 60 -16.74 -8.47 -3.27
C LYS A 60 -15.71 -7.50 -3.87
N SER A 61 -16.08 -6.24 -4.08
CA SER A 61 -15.19 -5.23 -4.66
C SER A 61 -14.05 -4.87 -3.70
N GLU A 62 -14.35 -4.64 -2.42
CA GLU A 62 -13.34 -4.34 -1.40
C GLU A 62 -12.41 -5.53 -1.16
N ARG A 63 -12.95 -6.76 -1.09
CA ARG A 63 -12.12 -7.97 -0.97
C ARG A 63 -11.17 -8.11 -2.15
N LYS A 64 -11.62 -7.82 -3.37
CA LYS A 64 -10.77 -7.86 -4.57
C LYS A 64 -9.67 -6.78 -4.50
N ARG A 65 -10.01 -5.57 -4.07
CA ARG A 65 -9.07 -4.46 -3.90
C ARG A 65 -7.99 -4.80 -2.87
N ILE A 66 -8.39 -5.19 -1.65
CA ILE A 66 -7.49 -5.53 -0.55
C ILE A 66 -6.55 -6.68 -0.95
N ASN A 67 -7.08 -7.74 -1.56
CA ASN A 67 -6.24 -8.87 -2.01
C ASN A 67 -5.24 -8.46 -3.10
N LYS A 68 -5.62 -7.55 -4.01
CA LYS A 68 -4.70 -7.01 -5.03
C LYS A 68 -3.57 -6.21 -4.38
N ASP A 69 -3.89 -5.36 -3.41
CA ASP A 69 -2.91 -4.55 -2.68
C ASP A 69 -1.95 -5.46 -1.89
N MET A 70 -2.48 -6.45 -1.16
CA MET A 70 -1.68 -7.46 -0.45
C MET A 70 -0.80 -8.28 -1.39
N ALA A 71 -1.30 -8.67 -2.57
CA ALA A 71 -0.51 -9.38 -3.57
C ALA A 71 0.62 -8.52 -4.16
N THR A 72 0.38 -7.22 -4.32
CA THR A 72 1.38 -6.26 -4.78
C THR A 72 2.50 -6.11 -3.76
N LEU A 73 2.17 -5.99 -2.47
CA LEU A 73 3.15 -6.00 -1.39
C LEU A 73 3.96 -7.29 -1.38
N ARG A 74 3.30 -8.46 -1.39
CA ARG A 74 3.98 -9.77 -1.46
C ARG A 74 4.97 -9.85 -2.62
N SER A 75 4.58 -9.33 -3.79
CA SER A 75 5.42 -9.31 -4.99
C SER A 75 6.58 -8.32 -4.87
N SER A 76 6.36 -7.17 -4.24
CA SER A 76 7.43 -6.20 -3.92
C SER A 76 8.49 -6.83 -3.03
N TYR A 77 8.08 -7.45 -1.91
CA TYR A 77 8.98 -8.14 -0.99
C TYR A 77 9.70 -9.36 -1.63
N LYS A 78 9.05 -10.04 -2.58
CA LYS A 78 9.68 -11.12 -3.34
C LYS A 78 10.74 -10.59 -4.31
N ARG A 79 10.50 -9.45 -4.95
CA ARG A 79 11.46 -8.78 -5.85
C ARG A 79 12.61 -8.13 -5.09
N SER A 80 12.37 -7.64 -3.87
CA SER A 80 13.39 -7.09 -2.99
C SER A 80 14.24 -8.14 -2.27
N LYS A 81 13.95 -9.45 -2.47
CA LYS A 81 14.82 -10.52 -1.96
C LYS A 81 16.11 -10.46 -2.78
N SER A 82 17.08 -9.74 -2.21
CA SER A 82 18.28 -9.23 -2.84
C SER A 82 19.13 -10.31 -3.51
N VAL A 83 19.49 -10.05 -4.77
CA VAL A 83 20.79 -10.44 -5.30
C VAL A 83 21.84 -9.79 -4.38
N TYR A 84 22.76 -10.57 -3.84
CA TYR A 84 23.81 -10.06 -2.96
C TYR A 84 24.61 -8.97 -3.70
N SER A 85 24.70 -7.77 -3.12
CA SER A 85 25.42 -6.64 -3.71
C SER A 85 26.88 -7.00 -4.02
N ASN A 86 27.49 -7.85 -3.18
CA ASN A 86 28.77 -8.48 -3.43
C ASN A 86 28.69 -10.00 -3.13
N PRO A 87 28.58 -10.85 -4.16
CA PRO A 87 28.49 -12.30 -3.97
C PRO A 87 29.71 -12.91 -3.29
N GLN A 88 30.90 -12.33 -3.44
CA GLN A 88 32.14 -12.85 -2.86
C GLN A 88 32.19 -12.59 -1.36
N GLU A 89 31.81 -11.39 -0.94
CA GLU A 89 31.71 -11.04 0.49
C GLU A 89 30.66 -11.90 1.20
N GLU A 90 29.53 -12.18 0.55
CA GLU A 90 28.52 -13.10 1.10
C GLU A 90 29.08 -14.53 1.29
N ILE A 91 29.88 -15.04 0.35
CA ILE A 91 30.50 -16.36 0.48
C ILE A 91 31.46 -16.38 1.68
N LEU A 92 32.30 -15.35 1.83
CA LEU A 92 33.22 -15.23 2.96
C LEU A 92 32.45 -15.18 4.29
N ARG A 93 31.42 -14.33 4.40
CA ARG A 93 30.56 -14.27 5.60
C ARG A 93 29.93 -15.61 5.96
N ARG A 94 29.53 -16.41 4.97
CA ARG A 94 28.99 -17.76 5.19
C ARG A 94 30.04 -18.74 5.69
N GLN A 95 31.28 -18.64 5.18
CA GLN A 95 32.39 -19.48 5.63
C GLN A 95 32.81 -19.11 7.06
N ASP A 96 32.92 -17.82 7.35
CA ASP A 96 33.20 -17.30 8.70
C ASP A 96 32.13 -17.78 9.68
N PHE A 97 30.86 -17.65 9.32
CA PHE A 97 29.77 -18.15 10.17
C PHE A 97 29.80 -19.66 10.36
N ASP A 98 30.11 -20.44 9.33
CA ASP A 98 30.24 -21.90 9.47
C ASP A 98 31.34 -22.25 10.49
N LEU A 99 32.49 -21.57 10.44
CA LEU A 99 33.58 -21.73 11.41
C LEU A 99 33.16 -21.31 12.82
N GLU A 100 32.51 -20.15 12.96
CA GLU A 100 31.98 -19.68 14.24
C GLU A 100 30.99 -20.71 14.84
N LEU A 101 30.03 -21.18 14.04
CA LEU A 101 28.98 -22.10 14.47
C LEU A 101 29.53 -23.44 14.98
N TYR A 102 30.66 -23.91 14.44
CA TYR A 102 31.33 -25.11 14.98
C TYR A 102 31.77 -24.93 16.43
N THR A 103 32.15 -23.71 16.81
CA THR A 103 32.64 -23.37 18.15
C THR A 103 31.56 -22.85 19.09
N MET A 104 30.41 -22.39 18.56
CA MET A 104 29.31 -21.86 19.37
C MET A 104 28.67 -22.93 20.28
N SER A 105 28.50 -22.58 21.56
CA SER A 105 27.64 -23.30 22.49
C SER A 105 26.16 -22.93 22.31
N ASP A 106 25.26 -23.69 22.92
CA ASP A 106 23.81 -23.39 22.90
C ASP A 106 23.49 -21.99 23.47
N ASN A 107 24.22 -21.57 24.51
CA ASN A 107 24.07 -20.24 25.10
C ASN A 107 24.52 -19.13 24.12
N ASP A 108 25.55 -19.39 23.32
CA ASP A 108 26.02 -18.43 22.31
C ASP A 108 25.03 -18.31 21.16
N ILE A 109 24.43 -19.42 20.74
CA ILE A 109 23.35 -19.44 19.76
C ILE A 109 22.13 -18.68 20.30
N GLU A 110 21.78 -18.86 21.58
CA GLU A 110 20.67 -18.12 22.15
C GLU A 110 20.95 -16.60 22.19
N ARG A 111 22.17 -16.20 22.55
CA ARG A 111 22.59 -14.78 22.50
C ARG A 111 22.53 -14.24 21.07
N PHE A 112 23.08 -14.96 20.11
CA PHE A 112 23.03 -14.61 18.68
C PHE A 112 21.58 -14.43 18.17
N LEU A 113 20.67 -15.33 18.57
CA LEU A 113 19.26 -15.24 18.18
C LEU A 113 18.49 -14.13 18.91
N SER A 114 18.97 -13.69 20.07
CA SER A 114 18.30 -12.68 20.91
C SER A 114 18.86 -11.28 20.72
N ASP A 115 19.99 -11.17 20.01
CA ASP A 115 20.60 -9.90 19.63
C ASP A 115 19.61 -9.06 18.80
N LYS A 116 19.49 -7.78 19.18
CA LYS A 116 18.62 -6.78 18.52
C LYS A 116 19.37 -6.00 17.45
N GLU A 117 20.69 -5.93 17.54
CA GLU A 117 21.54 -5.20 16.58
C GLU A 117 21.88 -6.07 15.37
N ARG A 118 21.89 -7.40 15.53
CA ARG A 118 22.10 -8.36 14.44
C ARG A 118 20.78 -8.97 13.95
N THR A 119 20.58 -8.97 12.63
CA THR A 119 19.49 -9.74 11.99
C THR A 119 20.09 -10.98 11.33
N PRO A 120 19.85 -12.19 11.86
CA PRO A 120 20.34 -13.42 11.25
C PRO A 120 19.81 -13.61 9.83
N SER A 121 20.69 -13.97 8.92
CA SER A 121 20.37 -14.33 7.54
C SER A 121 19.64 -15.67 7.47
N GLU A 122 19.00 -15.93 6.31
CA GLU A 122 18.33 -17.22 6.07
C GLU A 122 19.33 -18.39 6.10
N TYR A 123 20.57 -18.17 5.65
CA TYR A 123 21.63 -19.19 5.68
C TYR A 123 22.01 -19.55 7.12
N GLU A 124 22.34 -18.55 7.93
CA GLU A 124 22.77 -18.73 9.31
C GLU A 124 21.70 -19.48 10.11
N LEU A 125 20.43 -19.08 9.98
CA LEU A 125 19.32 -19.74 10.66
C LEU A 125 19.11 -21.19 10.20
N ARG A 126 19.25 -21.49 8.90
CA ARG A 126 19.15 -22.87 8.39
C ARG A 126 20.30 -23.74 8.89
N LYS A 127 21.51 -23.19 8.98
CA LYS A 127 22.68 -23.88 9.51
C LYS A 127 22.54 -24.19 10.98
N ILE A 128 22.09 -23.22 11.79
CA ILE A 128 21.72 -23.47 13.18
C ILE A 128 20.67 -24.58 13.25
N ALA A 129 19.55 -24.46 12.51
CA ALA A 129 18.48 -25.47 12.53
C ALA A 129 18.93 -26.90 12.17
N SER A 130 20.02 -27.04 11.41
CA SER A 130 20.57 -28.34 11.01
C SER A 130 21.45 -29.03 12.06
N ARG A 131 21.74 -28.38 13.20
CA ARG A 131 22.49 -29.02 14.30
C ARG A 131 21.61 -30.04 15.03
N ASN A 132 22.13 -31.26 15.17
CA ASN A 132 21.42 -32.38 15.78
C ASN A 132 21.21 -32.27 17.30
N ASN A 133 21.99 -31.42 17.98
CA ASN A 133 22.04 -31.34 19.46
C ASN A 133 21.44 -30.05 20.04
N LEU A 134 20.57 -29.35 19.29
CA LEU A 134 19.95 -28.12 19.78
C LEU A 134 18.79 -28.39 20.74
N SER A 135 18.69 -27.55 21.78
CA SER A 135 17.50 -27.52 22.64
C SER A 135 16.22 -27.20 21.85
N SER A 136 15.09 -27.73 22.32
CA SER A 136 13.77 -27.49 21.71
C SER A 136 13.40 -26.01 21.69
N GLU A 137 13.79 -25.24 22.71
CA GLU A 137 13.53 -23.80 22.79
C GLU A 137 14.26 -23.02 21.69
N ILE A 138 15.55 -23.36 21.45
CA ILE A 138 16.33 -22.74 20.37
C ILE A 138 15.72 -23.10 19.02
N GLN A 139 15.34 -24.36 18.80
CA GLN A 139 14.70 -24.78 17.55
C GLN A 139 13.39 -24.02 17.26
N VAL A 140 12.57 -23.76 18.28
CA VAL A 140 11.34 -22.97 18.15
C VAL A 140 11.66 -21.52 17.76
N ARG A 141 12.67 -20.89 18.39
CA ARG A 141 13.08 -19.52 18.05
C ARG A 141 13.63 -19.41 16.63
N VAL A 142 14.47 -20.36 16.21
CA VAL A 142 15.01 -20.42 14.84
C VAL A 142 13.90 -20.57 13.83
N THR A 143 12.94 -21.46 14.08
CA THR A 143 11.79 -21.68 13.20
C THR A 143 10.91 -20.44 13.10
N LYS A 144 10.68 -19.75 14.22
CA LYS A 144 9.95 -18.46 14.24
C LYS A 144 10.67 -17.41 13.38
N LYS A 145 11.99 -17.23 13.53
CA LYS A 145 12.76 -16.29 12.72
C LYS A 145 12.79 -16.67 11.24
N LEU A 146 12.94 -17.96 10.91
CA LEU A 146 12.84 -18.46 9.53
C LEU A 146 11.49 -18.18 8.90
N ASN A 147 10.40 -18.32 9.65
CA ASN A 147 9.06 -18.00 9.16
C ASN A 147 8.90 -16.50 8.87
N ILE A 148 9.46 -15.64 9.71
CA ILE A 148 9.49 -14.19 9.46
C ILE A 148 10.26 -13.88 8.18
N LEU A 149 11.44 -14.47 7.96
CA LEU A 149 12.21 -14.27 6.71
C LEU A 149 11.54 -14.85 5.45
N LYS A 150 10.74 -15.91 5.60
CA LYS A 150 9.94 -16.47 4.49
C LYS A 150 8.77 -15.55 4.11
N ARG A 151 8.25 -14.78 5.07
CA ARG A 151 7.08 -13.91 4.90
C ARG A 151 7.32 -12.53 5.52
N PRO A 152 8.33 -11.77 5.06
CA PRO A 152 8.69 -10.50 5.67
C PRO A 152 7.56 -9.47 5.57
N TYR A 153 6.75 -9.57 4.52
CA TYR A 153 5.56 -8.76 4.32
C TYR A 153 4.52 -8.88 5.44
N GLU A 154 4.49 -9.96 6.25
CA GLU A 154 3.54 -10.07 7.37
C GLU A 154 3.89 -9.12 8.54
N GLN A 155 5.14 -8.64 8.60
CA GLN A 155 5.59 -7.65 9.59
C GLN A 155 5.37 -6.22 9.13
N ASP A 156 5.03 -6.01 7.85
CA ASP A 156 4.76 -4.69 7.28
C ASP A 156 3.49 -4.09 7.90
N GLY A 157 3.59 -2.87 8.43
CA GLY A 157 2.45 -2.20 9.10
C GLY A 157 1.25 -2.02 8.17
N HIS A 158 1.49 -1.72 6.89
CA HIS A 158 0.43 -1.56 5.91
C HIS A 158 -0.21 -2.92 5.55
N TYR A 159 0.59 -3.98 5.42
CA TYR A 159 0.05 -5.33 5.24
C TYR A 159 -0.84 -5.77 6.43
N GLN A 160 -0.44 -5.44 7.66
CA GLN A 160 -1.24 -5.73 8.87
C GLN A 160 -2.57 -4.94 8.88
N GLU A 161 -2.55 -3.69 8.45
CA GLU A 161 -3.78 -2.89 8.27
C GLU A 161 -4.71 -3.49 7.21
N LEU A 162 -4.16 -3.90 6.06
CA LEU A 162 -4.92 -4.58 5.01
C LEU A 162 -5.49 -5.91 5.49
N SER A 163 -4.72 -6.67 6.27
CA SER A 163 -5.17 -7.93 6.87
C SER A 163 -6.31 -7.71 7.87
N LYS A 164 -6.25 -6.66 8.68
CA LYS A 164 -7.35 -6.28 9.59
C LYS A 164 -8.58 -5.86 8.80
N ALA A 165 -8.43 -5.01 7.79
CA ALA A 165 -9.51 -4.59 6.92
C ALA A 165 -10.18 -5.79 6.21
N LEU A 166 -9.41 -6.79 5.80
CA LEU A 166 -9.95 -8.02 5.21
C LEU A 166 -10.83 -8.79 6.21
N GLN A 167 -10.36 -8.94 7.46
CA GLN A 167 -11.15 -9.58 8.53
C GLN A 167 -12.44 -8.81 8.82
N GLU A 168 -12.39 -7.48 8.83
CA GLU A 168 -13.57 -6.63 9.01
C GLU A 168 -14.59 -6.83 7.88
N ILE A 169 -14.14 -6.90 6.62
CA ILE A 169 -15.00 -7.16 5.47
C ILE A 169 -15.62 -8.58 5.52
N GLU A 170 -14.85 -9.58 5.98
CA GLU A 170 -15.36 -10.96 6.16
C GLU A 170 -16.43 -11.07 7.25
N LEU A 171 -16.42 -10.18 8.25
CA LEU A 171 -17.49 -10.13 9.26
C LEU A 171 -18.82 -9.71 8.63
N ILE A 172 -18.82 -8.72 7.73
CA ILE A 172 -20.04 -8.25 7.05
C ILE A 172 -20.53 -9.28 6.03
N ASP A 173 -19.64 -10.11 5.50
CA ASP A 173 -20.01 -11.15 4.53
C ASP A 173 -20.92 -12.25 5.11
N LYS A 174 -21.02 -12.33 6.44
CA LYS A 174 -21.86 -13.31 7.14
C LYS A 174 -23.35 -12.95 7.02
N PRO A 175 -24.26 -13.92 6.77
CA PRO A 175 -25.69 -13.66 6.61
C PRO A 175 -26.32 -12.83 7.74
N LEU A 176 -26.04 -13.17 9.01
CA LEU A 176 -26.54 -12.44 10.18
C LEU A 176 -26.07 -10.98 10.23
N SER A 177 -24.86 -10.72 9.72
CA SER A 177 -24.28 -9.37 9.69
C SER A 177 -24.74 -8.59 8.47
N ARG A 178 -25.10 -9.25 7.36
CA ARG A 178 -25.70 -8.59 6.19
C ARG A 178 -27.09 -8.03 6.47
N ASP A 179 -27.82 -8.68 7.37
CA ASP A 179 -29.11 -8.20 7.87
C ASP A 179 -28.95 -6.94 8.74
N LEU A 180 -27.72 -6.61 9.18
CA LEU A 180 -27.41 -5.48 10.05
C LEU A 180 -26.59 -4.43 9.31
N MET A 181 -27.24 -3.34 8.93
CA MET A 181 -26.55 -2.17 8.38
C MET A 181 -25.90 -1.38 9.52
N MET A 182 -24.58 -1.46 9.63
CA MET A 182 -23.81 -0.81 10.69
C MET A 182 -23.50 0.64 10.35
N TYR A 183 -23.49 1.51 11.36
CA TYR A 183 -23.11 2.92 11.22
C TYR A 183 -22.62 3.51 12.54
N PHE A 184 -22.05 4.72 12.48
CA PHE A 184 -21.69 5.51 13.65
C PHE A 184 -22.70 6.66 13.80
N PRO A 185 -23.45 6.72 14.90
CA PRO A 185 -24.31 7.87 15.17
C PRO A 185 -23.48 9.10 15.54
N LYS A 186 -24.03 10.28 15.31
CA LYS A 186 -23.33 11.56 15.53
C LYS A 186 -22.99 11.73 17.01
N GLY A 187 -21.71 11.98 17.30
CA GLY A 187 -21.23 12.29 18.65
C GLY A 187 -20.99 11.06 19.54
N ASP A 188 -21.18 9.85 19.02
CA ASP A 188 -20.86 8.61 19.74
C ASP A 188 -19.77 7.81 18.99
N ASN A 189 -18.83 7.24 19.74
CA ASN A 189 -17.83 6.32 19.20
C ASN A 189 -18.33 4.87 19.17
N GLN A 190 -19.58 4.61 19.58
CA GLN A 190 -20.19 3.28 19.53
C GLN A 190 -20.76 2.97 18.14
N VAL A 191 -20.64 1.70 17.74
CA VAL A 191 -21.26 1.18 16.52
C VAL A 191 -22.74 0.96 16.78
N SER A 192 -23.59 1.59 15.98
CA SER A 192 -25.03 1.31 15.91
C SER A 192 -25.35 0.49 14.67
N ASN A 193 -26.56 -0.09 14.63
CA ASN A 193 -27.03 -0.83 13.47
C ASN A 193 -28.52 -0.60 13.20
N VAL A 194 -28.89 -0.73 11.93
CA VAL A 194 -30.26 -0.87 11.46
C VAL A 194 -30.44 -2.30 10.97
N SER A 195 -31.40 -3.02 11.55
CA SER A 195 -31.77 -4.35 11.08
C SER A 195 -32.67 -4.22 9.86
N LEU A 196 -32.28 -4.77 8.71
CA LEU A 196 -33.11 -4.73 7.49
C LEU A 196 -34.47 -5.42 7.70
N ARG A 197 -34.54 -6.38 8.62
CA ARG A 197 -35.80 -7.04 9.01
C ARG A 197 -36.75 -6.13 9.80
N SER A 198 -36.26 -5.03 10.39
CA SER A 198 -37.11 -4.06 11.09
C SER A 198 -38.16 -3.49 10.13
N LEU A 199 -37.80 -3.32 8.86
CA LEU A 199 -38.65 -2.74 7.83
C LEU A 199 -39.96 -3.53 7.68
N ASN A 200 -39.90 -4.87 7.71
CA ASN A 200 -41.09 -5.73 7.67
C ASN A 200 -42.05 -5.50 8.87
N LEU A 201 -41.53 -5.08 10.02
CA LEU A 201 -42.32 -4.87 11.24
C LEU A 201 -42.90 -3.45 11.33
N ILE A 202 -42.23 -2.48 10.70
CA ILE A 202 -42.54 -1.05 10.83
C ILE A 202 -43.19 -0.44 9.57
N GLN A 203 -43.23 -1.18 8.46
CA GLN A 203 -43.72 -0.73 7.14
C GLN A 203 -45.10 -0.05 7.14
N ASN A 204 -45.99 -0.42 8.05
CA ASN A 204 -47.35 0.13 8.16
C ASN A 204 -47.50 1.12 9.32
N LYS A 205 -46.38 1.56 9.90
CA LYS A 205 -46.34 2.46 11.06
C LYS A 205 -45.57 3.73 10.70
N PRO A 206 -46.25 4.78 10.21
CA PRO A 206 -45.61 5.99 9.70
C PRO A 206 -44.66 6.66 10.69
N HIS A 207 -44.99 6.65 11.97
CA HIS A 207 -44.15 7.21 13.03
C HIS A 207 -42.87 6.38 13.27
N GLU A 208 -42.93 5.05 13.21
CA GLU A 208 -41.73 4.21 13.36
C GLU A 208 -40.83 4.29 12.12
N LEU A 209 -41.40 4.37 10.92
CA LEU A 209 -40.67 4.64 9.68
C LEU A 209 -39.96 5.99 9.69
N GLY A 210 -40.60 7.03 10.23
CA GLY A 210 -39.99 8.35 10.40
C GLY A 210 -38.73 8.28 11.26
N LYS A 211 -38.81 7.59 12.40
CA LYS A 211 -37.64 7.39 13.29
C LYS A 211 -36.53 6.58 12.62
N GLU A 212 -36.87 5.56 11.85
CA GLU A 212 -35.86 4.78 11.11
C GLU A 212 -35.19 5.64 10.02
N ALA A 213 -35.96 6.44 9.29
CA ALA A 213 -35.42 7.36 8.29
C ALA A 213 -34.48 8.41 8.91
N GLU A 214 -34.82 8.93 10.09
CA GLU A 214 -33.97 9.86 10.86
C GLU A 214 -32.65 9.20 11.28
N ARG A 215 -32.69 7.98 11.83
CA ARG A 215 -31.48 7.21 12.20
C ARG A 215 -30.55 6.98 11.00
N VAL A 216 -31.12 6.60 9.86
CA VAL A 216 -30.33 6.40 8.62
C VAL A 216 -29.80 7.74 8.08
N ASN A 217 -30.54 8.83 8.26
CA ASN A 217 -30.08 10.17 7.87
C ASN A 217 -28.91 10.65 8.73
N GLU A 218 -28.95 10.41 10.04
CA GLU A 218 -27.84 10.67 10.95
C GLU A 218 -26.58 9.89 10.53
N ALA A 219 -26.74 8.62 10.13
CA ALA A 219 -25.66 7.79 9.61
C ALA A 219 -24.98 8.42 8.37
N LEU A 220 -25.76 8.91 7.41
CA LEU A 220 -25.24 9.52 6.17
C LEU A 220 -24.55 10.87 6.40
N ASN A 221 -25.07 11.69 7.32
CA ASN A 221 -24.49 12.97 7.65
C ASN A 221 -23.10 12.81 8.29
N PHE A 222 -22.94 11.85 9.20
CA PHE A 222 -21.64 11.54 9.80
C PHE A 222 -20.61 11.10 8.74
N LEU A 223 -21.02 10.26 7.78
CA LEU A 223 -20.13 9.82 6.69
C LEU A 223 -19.74 10.95 5.74
N SER A 224 -20.52 12.03 5.68
CA SER A 224 -20.21 13.22 4.89
C SER A 224 -19.30 14.19 5.64
N GLU A 225 -19.39 14.25 6.97
CA GLU A 225 -18.46 14.99 7.84
C GLU A 225 -17.05 14.35 7.88
N VAL A 226 -16.93 13.04 7.65
CA VAL A 226 -15.62 12.37 7.54
C VAL A 226 -14.92 12.66 6.21
N GLU A 227 -15.67 12.86 5.11
CA GLU A 227 -15.11 13.26 3.81
C GLU A 227 -14.54 14.69 3.83
N THR A 228 -15.12 15.61 4.62
CA THR A 228 -14.55 16.96 4.84
C THR A 228 -13.41 16.98 5.86
N GLY A 229 -13.24 15.88 6.60
CA GLY A 229 -12.11 15.59 7.47
C GLY A 229 -11.03 14.72 6.81
N GLU A 230 -11.00 14.62 5.47
CA GLU A 230 -9.81 14.15 4.77
C GLU A 230 -8.68 15.14 5.08
N ILE A 231 -7.94 14.81 6.13
CA ILE A 231 -6.58 15.26 6.39
C ILE A 231 -5.89 15.29 5.03
N PRO A 232 -5.30 16.43 4.61
CA PRO A 232 -4.52 16.46 3.39
C PRO A 232 -3.55 15.28 3.44
N VAL A 233 -3.27 14.67 2.28
CA VAL A 233 -2.42 13.48 2.05
C VAL A 233 -0.95 13.66 2.54
N LYS A 234 -0.69 14.58 3.47
CA LYS A 234 0.58 14.98 4.06
C LYS A 234 0.99 14.22 5.33
N GLU A 235 0.20 13.31 5.87
CA GLU A 235 0.66 12.43 6.98
C GLU A 235 0.82 10.95 6.56
N ARG A 236 1.09 10.69 5.27
CA ARG A 236 1.45 9.36 4.75
C ARG A 236 2.94 8.99 4.88
N THR A 237 3.74 9.78 5.57
CA THR A 237 5.20 9.59 5.60
C THR A 237 5.75 9.78 7.00
N GLN A 238 5.69 8.74 7.84
CA GLN A 238 6.65 8.59 8.95
C GLN A 238 7.22 7.18 9.14
N LEU A 239 6.98 6.22 8.24
CA LEU A 239 7.75 4.96 8.20
C LEU A 239 8.11 4.44 6.80
N SER A 240 7.87 5.25 5.78
CA SER A 240 8.20 4.99 4.37
C SER A 240 9.37 5.85 3.88
N SER A 241 10.40 6.06 4.72
CA SER A 241 11.62 6.76 4.31
C SER A 241 12.59 5.89 3.50
N VAL A 242 12.11 4.78 2.93
CA VAL A 242 12.78 4.06 1.82
C VAL A 242 11.73 3.70 0.77
N VAL A 243 10.94 4.68 0.33
CA VAL A 243 10.29 4.61 -0.97
C VAL A 243 11.20 5.37 -1.91
N GLU A 244 11.77 4.65 -2.87
CA GLU A 244 12.40 5.22 -4.06
C GLU A 244 11.55 6.39 -4.52
N LYS A 245 12.10 7.61 -4.43
CA LYS A 245 11.53 8.74 -5.15
C LYS A 245 11.35 8.24 -6.58
N GLU A 246 10.12 8.24 -7.09
CA GLU A 246 9.95 8.34 -8.53
C GLU A 246 10.78 9.55 -8.94
N ASN A 247 11.94 9.30 -9.56
CA ASN A 247 12.80 10.34 -10.09
C ASN A 247 11.99 11.03 -11.19
N LYS A 248 11.20 12.04 -10.82
CA LYS A 248 10.85 13.09 -11.77
C LYS A 248 12.18 13.69 -12.18
N LEU A 249 12.60 13.41 -13.41
CA LEU A 249 13.76 14.01 -14.02
C LEU A 249 13.56 15.53 -13.94
N LYS A 250 14.55 16.26 -13.41
CA LYS A 250 14.50 17.72 -13.31
C LYS A 250 14.53 18.36 -14.70
N TYR A 251 15.08 17.65 -15.68
CA TYR A 251 15.24 18.11 -17.04
C TYR A 251 14.47 17.23 -18.00
N ASP A 252 13.74 17.87 -18.91
CA ASP A 252 13.11 17.22 -20.06
C ASP A 252 14.17 16.63 -20.99
N ASP A 253 13.75 15.74 -21.90
CA ASP A 253 14.66 15.19 -22.90
C ASP A 253 15.16 16.29 -23.83
N PHE A 254 16.49 16.37 -23.99
CA PHE A 254 17.19 17.38 -24.78
C PHE A 254 17.04 18.83 -24.27
N ASP A 255 16.99 19.01 -22.94
CA ASP A 255 16.99 20.34 -22.29
C ASP A 255 18.23 21.18 -22.69
N LEU A 256 17.99 22.37 -23.23
CA LEU A 256 19.01 23.24 -23.82
C LEU A 256 20.09 23.65 -22.82
N ARG A 257 19.77 23.75 -21.52
CA ARG A 257 20.74 24.09 -20.47
C ARG A 257 21.83 23.02 -20.28
N ALA A 258 21.58 21.81 -20.77
CA ALA A 258 22.46 20.67 -20.65
C ALA A 258 23.10 20.23 -22.00
N ILE A 259 22.91 20.99 -23.08
CA ILE A 259 23.51 20.71 -24.40
C ILE A 259 24.71 21.63 -24.60
N ARG A 260 25.90 21.06 -24.84
CA ARG A 260 27.10 21.86 -25.09
C ARG A 260 26.95 22.65 -26.39
N GLY A 261 27.15 23.97 -26.33
CA GLY A 261 27.10 24.86 -27.49
C GLY A 261 25.85 25.74 -27.60
N THR A 262 24.86 25.55 -26.71
CA THR A 262 23.68 26.43 -26.59
C THR A 262 24.00 27.68 -25.77
N LYS A 263 23.19 28.73 -25.90
CA LYS A 263 23.34 29.99 -25.14
C LYS A 263 23.03 29.79 -23.66
N GLU A 264 22.20 28.80 -23.33
CA GLU A 264 21.76 28.50 -21.96
C GLU A 264 22.63 27.45 -21.25
N PHE A 265 23.73 26.99 -21.88
CA PHE A 265 24.55 25.91 -21.34
C PHE A 265 25.18 26.24 -19.98
N ASP A 266 24.90 25.40 -18.98
CA ASP A 266 25.57 25.41 -17.68
C ASP A 266 26.13 24.01 -17.34
N ILE A 267 27.39 23.96 -16.91
CA ILE A 267 28.08 22.69 -16.61
C ILE A 267 27.46 21.91 -15.44
N ARG A 268 26.83 22.60 -14.49
CA ARG A 268 26.12 21.99 -13.35
C ARG A 268 24.79 21.41 -13.80
N ASP A 269 24.09 22.10 -14.71
CA ASP A 269 22.88 21.58 -15.33
C ASP A 269 23.20 20.37 -16.23
N ARG A 270 24.29 20.42 -17.00
CA ARG A 270 24.83 19.27 -17.74
C ARG A 270 25.10 18.06 -16.83
N PHE A 271 25.82 18.26 -15.74
CA PHE A 271 26.14 17.17 -14.81
C PHE A 271 24.86 16.55 -14.22
N THR A 272 23.90 17.38 -13.81
CA THR A 272 22.65 16.91 -13.22
C THR A 272 21.80 16.17 -14.26
N TYR A 273 21.66 16.71 -15.47
CA TYR A 273 20.98 16.10 -16.61
C TYR A 273 21.55 14.71 -16.96
N LEU A 274 22.88 14.61 -17.01
CA LEU A 274 23.55 13.36 -17.31
C LEU A 274 23.43 12.35 -16.16
N LYS A 275 23.55 12.81 -14.91
CA LYS A 275 23.39 11.95 -13.73
C LYS A 275 21.98 11.37 -13.66
N GLU A 276 20.96 12.12 -14.08
CA GLU A 276 19.60 11.61 -14.12
C GLU A 276 19.41 10.44 -15.12
N ARG A 277 20.20 10.42 -16.20
CA ARG A 277 20.04 9.50 -17.33
C ARG A 277 21.05 8.36 -17.38
N TYR A 278 22.28 8.60 -16.92
CA TYR A 278 23.42 7.70 -17.09
C TYR A 278 24.15 7.36 -15.79
N ASN A 279 23.69 7.88 -14.65
CA ASN A 279 24.31 7.54 -13.38
C ASN A 279 24.23 6.04 -13.14
N ASP A 280 25.36 5.47 -12.78
CA ASP A 280 25.44 4.07 -12.42
C ASP A 280 24.77 3.86 -11.06
N LYS A 281 23.53 3.40 -11.09
CA LYS A 281 22.77 3.03 -9.88
C LYS A 281 23.12 1.63 -9.38
N SER A 282 23.94 0.88 -10.12
CA SER A 282 24.27 -0.51 -9.85
C SER A 282 25.60 -0.69 -9.11
N SER A 283 26.45 0.33 -9.11
CA SER A 283 27.69 0.37 -8.33
C SER A 283 27.71 1.57 -7.38
N ASP A 284 28.47 1.43 -6.28
CA ASP A 284 28.78 2.48 -5.32
C ASP A 284 30.02 3.29 -5.72
N ARG A 285 30.43 3.19 -6.99
CA ARG A 285 31.63 3.84 -7.54
C ARG A 285 31.60 5.36 -7.43
N PHE A 286 30.40 5.94 -7.50
CA PHE A 286 30.20 7.39 -7.47
C PHE A 286 29.31 7.82 -6.29
N ASP A 287 29.46 7.15 -5.15
CA ASP A 287 28.84 7.56 -3.90
C ASP A 287 29.51 8.83 -3.35
N ILE A 288 28.73 9.89 -3.24
CA ILE A 288 29.17 11.21 -2.78
C ILE A 288 29.60 11.23 -1.30
N MET A 289 29.25 10.19 -0.55
CA MET A 289 29.59 10.06 0.87
C MET A 289 30.91 9.32 1.10
N LYS A 290 31.57 8.82 0.05
CA LYS A 290 32.90 8.20 0.15
C LYS A 290 34.01 9.25 0.13
N ASP A 291 35.03 9.03 0.96
CA ASP A 291 36.18 9.93 1.10
C ASP A 291 37.01 10.08 -0.19
N ASP A 292 36.91 9.12 -1.12
CA ASP A 292 37.59 9.10 -2.41
C ASP A 292 36.70 9.55 -3.60
N TYR A 293 35.52 10.14 -3.33
CA TYR A 293 34.63 10.61 -4.39
C TYR A 293 35.28 11.74 -5.21
N ASN A 294 35.54 11.45 -6.49
CA ASN A 294 36.04 12.43 -7.45
C ASN A 294 34.94 12.85 -8.44
N ILE A 295 34.51 14.11 -8.35
CA ILE A 295 33.46 14.68 -9.19
C ILE A 295 33.86 14.77 -10.67
N GLU A 296 35.15 14.98 -10.98
CA GLU A 296 35.64 15.08 -12.35
C GLU A 296 35.62 13.70 -13.02
N GLU A 297 36.01 12.65 -12.30
CA GLU A 297 35.92 11.27 -12.78
C GLU A 297 34.46 10.84 -13.01
N HIS A 298 33.55 11.26 -12.12
CA HIS A 298 32.12 10.99 -12.29
C HIS A 298 31.56 11.70 -13.52
N LEU A 299 31.87 12.98 -13.72
CA LEU A 299 31.45 13.72 -14.91
C LEU A 299 32.01 13.07 -16.18
N ASN A 300 33.28 12.69 -16.19
CA ASN A 300 33.91 12.03 -17.34
C ASN A 300 33.24 10.68 -17.67
N TYR A 301 32.90 9.89 -16.65
CA TYR A 301 32.14 8.66 -16.86
C TYR A 301 30.78 8.92 -17.50
N LEU A 302 30.04 9.91 -16.99
CA LEU A 302 28.71 10.27 -17.50
C LEU A 302 28.76 10.76 -18.96
N GLU A 303 29.76 11.59 -19.31
CA GLU A 303 29.98 12.04 -20.68
C GLU A 303 30.33 10.87 -21.61
N GLN A 304 31.16 9.92 -21.16
CA GLN A 304 31.47 8.71 -21.96
C GLN A 304 30.23 7.84 -22.24
N GLN A 305 29.30 7.73 -21.29
CA GLN A 305 28.04 6.99 -21.51
C GLN A 305 27.13 7.73 -22.49
N HIS A 306 27.08 9.06 -22.40
CA HIS A 306 26.38 9.90 -23.35
C HIS A 306 26.94 9.74 -24.77
N ASP A 307 28.26 9.80 -24.94
CA ASP A 307 28.93 9.67 -26.23
C ASP A 307 28.74 8.27 -26.83
N LYS A 308 28.77 7.22 -26.00
CA LYS A 308 28.40 5.85 -26.43
C LYS A 308 26.98 5.78 -26.96
N ARG A 309 26.03 6.48 -26.33
CA ARG A 309 24.65 6.53 -26.82
C ARG A 309 24.55 7.30 -28.13
N MET A 310 25.21 8.46 -28.24
CA MET A 310 25.31 9.23 -29.49
C MET A 310 25.90 8.43 -30.65
N ALA A 311 26.86 7.53 -30.38
CA ALA A 311 27.47 6.68 -31.39
C ALA A 311 26.59 5.50 -31.83
N ASN A 312 25.79 4.95 -30.90
CA ASN A 312 25.05 3.69 -31.12
C ASN A 312 23.56 3.88 -31.45
N ASP A 313 22.99 5.05 -31.17
CA ASP A 313 21.58 5.37 -31.37
C ASP A 313 21.44 6.56 -32.33
N SER A 314 21.23 6.26 -33.61
CA SER A 314 21.13 7.28 -34.67
C SER A 314 19.94 8.20 -34.50
N ALA A 315 18.81 7.69 -33.98
CA ALA A 315 17.61 8.50 -33.74
C ALA A 315 17.83 9.48 -32.58
N PHE A 316 18.49 9.03 -31.51
CA PHE A 316 18.89 9.91 -30.40
C PHE A 316 19.87 10.99 -30.85
N LYS A 317 20.86 10.62 -31.69
CA LYS A 317 21.81 11.57 -32.26
C LYS A 317 21.12 12.64 -33.11
N GLU A 318 20.23 12.25 -34.02
CA GLU A 318 19.47 13.19 -34.85
C GLU A 318 18.63 14.17 -34.02
N GLN A 319 17.98 13.70 -32.96
CA GLN A 319 17.20 14.55 -32.07
C GLN A 319 18.07 15.50 -31.25
N TYR A 320 19.23 15.03 -30.78
CA TYR A 320 20.19 15.85 -30.04
C TYR A 320 20.79 16.95 -30.91
N GLU A 321 21.20 16.62 -32.13
CA GLU A 321 21.74 17.59 -33.10
C GLU A 321 20.67 18.58 -33.57
N ALA A 322 19.43 18.13 -33.77
CA ALA A 322 18.31 19.01 -34.08
C ALA A 322 18.01 20.01 -32.95
N ALA A 323 18.05 19.57 -31.69
CA ALA A 323 17.88 20.45 -30.53
C ALA A 323 19.04 21.46 -30.41
N SER A 324 20.28 21.03 -30.68
CA SER A 324 21.44 21.90 -30.68
C SER A 324 21.43 22.94 -31.80
N ASN A 325 20.96 22.59 -33.00
CA ASN A 325 20.99 23.46 -34.18
C ASN A 325 19.84 24.48 -34.21
N LYS A 326 18.72 24.17 -33.56
CA LYS A 326 17.53 25.04 -33.51
C LYS A 326 17.78 26.38 -32.82
N GLU A 327 18.82 26.48 -32.00
CA GLU A 327 19.19 27.71 -31.27
C GLU A 327 20.42 28.42 -31.88
N THR A 328 21.16 27.76 -32.78
CA THR A 328 22.28 28.37 -33.51
C THR A 328 21.81 29.18 -34.73
N GLU A 329 20.58 28.93 -35.22
CA GLU A 329 19.95 29.64 -36.34
C GLU A 329 19.04 30.81 -35.90
N GLU A 330 18.84 31.02 -34.58
CA GLU A 330 18.21 32.21 -33.96
C GLU A 330 19.26 33.13 -33.30
#